data_AF-A0A251UWI0-F1
#
_entry.id   AF-A0A251UWI0-F1
#
_cell.length_a   1.000
_cell.length_b   1.000
_cell.length_c   1.000
_cell.angle_alpha   90.00
_cell.angle_beta   90.00
_cell.angle_gamma   90.00
#
_symmetry.space_group_name_H-M   'P 1'
#
loop_
_entity.id
_entity.type
_entity.pdbx_description
1 polymer ?
#
loop_
_entity_poly.entity_id
_entity_poly.type
_entity_poly.pdbx_seq_one_letter_code
_entity_poly.pdbx_strand_id
1 'polypeptide(L)'
;MLLVLCLSLLENNISDKSLDSIKSNLWVEDPNCLKWLDAKEPLSVIYVNFGSVAVMTPQQLVEFCWGLAKRNYSFLWIIRPDLVIGDSAVLPPEFLAETSNRGLLASWCPQEQGLNHPSIGGF
;
A
#
# COMPACT_ATOMS: atom_id res chain seq x y z
N MET A 1 -2.31 8.18 -7.93
CA MET A 1 -1.52 7.55 -9.01
C MET A 1 -0.73 8.57 -9.83
N LEU A 2 -1.35 9.63 -10.38
CA LEU A 2 -0.64 10.61 -11.22
C LEU A 2 0.48 11.41 -10.52
N LEU A 3 0.33 11.81 -9.25
CA LEU A 3 1.31 12.71 -8.63
C LEU A 3 2.65 12.03 -8.28
N VAL A 4 2.65 10.79 -7.79
CA VAL A 4 3.89 10.06 -7.45
C VAL A 4 4.61 9.60 -8.73
N LEU A 5 3.87 9.18 -9.76
CA LEU A 5 4.44 8.80 -11.04
C LEU A 5 4.99 10.02 -11.82
N CYS A 6 4.31 11.17 -11.76
CA CYS A 6 4.85 12.40 -12.36
C CYS A 6 6.15 12.83 -11.69
N LEU A 7 6.28 12.65 -10.37
CA LEU A 7 7.51 13.01 -9.67
C LEU A 7 8.66 12.08 -10.08
N SER A 8 8.44 10.76 -10.12
CA SER A 8 9.47 9.81 -10.57
C SER A 8 9.84 9.95 -12.06
N LEU A 9 8.91 10.35 -12.93
CA LEU A 9 9.19 10.65 -14.34
C LEU A 9 9.96 11.97 -14.53
N LEU A 10 9.73 12.97 -13.66
CA LEU A 10 10.52 14.21 -13.66
C LEU A 10 11.93 13.98 -13.10
N GLU A 11 12.08 13.10 -12.11
CA GLU A 11 13.36 12.73 -11.47
C GLU A 11 14.35 12.06 -12.46
N ASN A 12 13.85 11.24 -13.39
CA ASN A 12 14.71 10.55 -14.39
C ASN A 12 15.38 11.48 -15.42
N ASN A 13 14.96 12.75 -15.51
CA ASN A 13 15.54 13.74 -16.43
C ASN A 13 16.59 14.66 -15.80
N ILE A 14 16.87 14.53 -14.49
CA ILE A 14 17.81 15.41 -13.78
C ILE A 14 18.85 14.55 -13.07
N SER A 15 20.01 14.37 -13.71
CA SER A 15 21.17 13.72 -13.11
C SER A 15 21.85 14.67 -12.12
N ASP A 16 21.34 14.73 -10.88
CA ASP A 16 22.01 15.43 -9.80
C ASP A 16 22.02 14.56 -8.53
N LYS A 17 23.22 14.23 -8.04
CA LYS A 17 23.47 13.43 -6.83
C LYS A 17 22.93 14.08 -5.55
N SER A 18 22.53 15.36 -5.61
CA SER A 18 21.82 16.05 -4.54
C SER A 18 20.36 15.59 -4.36
N LEU A 19 19.79 14.83 -5.30
CA LEU A 19 18.40 14.36 -5.26
C LEU A 19 18.22 12.97 -4.65
N ASP A 20 19.30 12.20 -4.43
CA ASP A 20 19.23 10.91 -3.74
C ASP A 20 18.71 11.06 -2.30
N SER A 21 18.97 12.21 -1.66
CA SER A 21 18.42 12.58 -0.33
C SER A 21 17.01 13.18 -0.40
N ILE A 22 16.56 13.58 -1.60
CA ILE A 22 15.17 13.95 -1.91
C ILE A 22 14.50 12.76 -2.61
N LYS A 23 14.81 11.52 -2.21
CA LYS A 23 13.89 10.41 -2.49
C LYS A 23 12.57 10.76 -1.85
N SER A 24 11.55 10.92 -2.68
CA SER A 24 10.18 11.34 -2.42
C SER A 24 9.41 10.51 -1.36
N ASN A 25 9.96 10.42 -0.15
CA ASN A 25 9.43 9.69 0.99
C ASN A 25 8.96 10.70 2.02
N LEU A 26 7.73 11.21 1.83
CA LEU A 26 7.02 11.98 2.85
C LEU A 26 6.62 11.10 4.07
N TRP A 27 6.92 9.80 4.03
CA TRP A 27 6.60 8.81 5.05
C TRP A 27 7.81 7.89 5.27
N VAL A 28 8.05 7.51 6.52
CA VAL A 28 9.14 6.61 6.90
C VAL A 28 8.95 5.27 6.18
N GLU A 29 10.01 4.81 5.53
CA GLU A 29 9.99 3.52 4.88
C GLU A 29 9.73 2.41 5.89
N ASP A 30 8.72 1.57 5.68
CA ASP A 30 8.53 0.36 6.49
C ASP A 30 9.22 -0.84 5.81
N PRO A 31 10.44 -1.21 6.24
CA PRO A 31 11.16 -2.34 5.66
C PRO A 31 10.45 -3.68 5.91
N ASN A 32 9.43 -3.71 6.78
CA ASN A 32 8.66 -4.92 7.03
C ASN A 32 7.81 -5.33 5.82
N CYS A 33 7.50 -4.42 4.90
CA CYS A 33 6.71 -4.76 3.71
C CYS A 33 7.42 -5.79 2.83
N LEU A 34 8.67 -5.52 2.45
CA LEU A 34 9.44 -6.44 1.60
C LEU A 34 9.73 -7.76 2.32
N LYS A 35 10.14 -7.70 3.60
CA LYS A 35 10.36 -8.91 4.41
C LYS A 35 9.12 -9.78 4.55
N TRP A 36 7.94 -9.16 4.67
CA TRP A 36 6.68 -9.89 4.73
C TRP A 36 6.34 -10.53 3.39
N LEU A 37 6.64 -9.85 2.28
CA LEU A 37 6.46 -10.35 0.92
C LEU A 37 7.41 -11.50 0.57
N ASP A 38 8.64 -11.49 1.09
CA ASP A 38 9.65 -12.56 0.92
C ASP A 38 9.14 -13.91 1.45
N ALA A 39 8.27 -13.89 2.47
CA ALA A 39 7.69 -15.07 3.09
C ALA A 39 6.44 -15.62 2.38
N LYS A 40 6.09 -15.11 1.19
CA LYS A 40 4.88 -15.46 0.46
C LYS A 40 5.21 -16.20 -0.85
N GLU A 41 4.31 -17.09 -1.22
CA GLU A 41 4.40 -17.80 -2.50
C GLU A 41 4.31 -16.83 -3.70
N PRO A 42 4.92 -17.16 -4.85
CA PRO A 42 4.80 -16.36 -6.06
C PRO A 42 3.33 -16.11 -6.47
N LEU A 43 3.04 -14.89 -6.93
CA LEU A 43 1.71 -14.49 -7.41
C LEU A 43 0.55 -14.73 -6.42
N SER A 44 0.82 -14.76 -5.10
CA SER A 44 -0.17 -15.08 -4.06
C SER A 44 -0.71 -13.87 -3.29
N VAL A 45 -0.11 -12.69 -3.49
CA VAL A 45 -0.42 -11.46 -2.75
C VAL A 45 -1.08 -10.44 -3.66
N ILE A 46 -2.13 -9.79 -3.17
CA ILE A 46 -2.72 -8.60 -3.78
C ILE A 46 -2.13 -7.36 -3.13
N TYR A 47 -1.53 -6.48 -3.92
CA TYR A 47 -1.11 -5.15 -3.46
C TYR A 47 -2.32 -4.20 -3.52
N VAL A 48 -2.52 -3.37 -2.51
CA VAL A 48 -3.63 -2.41 -2.48
C VAL A 48 -3.08 -1.04 -2.10
N ASN A 49 -3.32 -0.04 -2.94
CA ASN A 49 -2.95 1.34 -2.68
C ASN A 49 -3.85 2.31 -3.45
N PHE A 50 -4.58 3.18 -2.73
CA PHE A 50 -5.43 4.23 -3.31
C PHE A 50 -4.65 5.50 -3.69
N GLY A 51 -3.35 5.54 -3.42
CA GLY A 51 -2.48 6.68 -3.64
C GLY A 51 -2.86 7.87 -2.76
N SER A 52 -2.34 9.05 -3.11
CA SER A 52 -2.45 10.26 -2.30
C SER A 52 -3.70 11.10 -2.54
N VAL A 53 -4.47 10.82 -3.59
CA VAL A 53 -5.57 11.69 -4.06
C VAL A 53 -6.93 11.06 -3.83
N ALA A 54 -7.05 9.74 -4.03
CA ALA A 54 -8.33 9.08 -3.85
C ALA A 54 -8.63 8.94 -2.36
N VAL A 55 -9.87 9.28 -2.01
CA VAL A 55 -10.45 9.10 -0.69
C VAL A 55 -11.76 8.34 -0.83
N MET A 56 -12.19 7.68 0.22
CA MET A 56 -13.42 6.90 0.26
C MET A 56 -14.30 7.30 1.44
N THR A 57 -15.59 7.01 1.36
CA THR A 57 -16.50 7.18 2.50
C THR A 57 -16.22 6.13 3.58
N PRO A 58 -16.61 6.35 4.84
CA PRO A 58 -16.52 5.32 5.88
C PRO A 58 -17.24 4.02 5.46
N GLN A 59 -18.38 4.14 4.79
CA GLN A 59 -19.12 2.97 4.29
C GLN A 59 -18.34 2.21 3.22
N GLN A 60 -17.69 2.91 2.27
CA GLN A 60 -16.83 2.28 1.26
C GLN A 60 -15.63 1.57 1.90
N LEU A 61 -15.04 2.13 2.95
CA LEU A 61 -13.96 1.48 3.70
C LEU A 61 -14.42 0.15 4.29
N VAL A 62 -15.58 0.14 4.94
CA VAL A 62 -16.16 -1.07 5.55
C VAL A 62 -16.44 -2.13 4.47
N GLU A 63 -17.09 -1.75 3.37
CA GLU A 63 -17.37 -2.68 2.26
C GLU A 63 -16.07 -3.24 1.65
N PHE A 64 -15.05 -2.40 1.51
CA PHE A 64 -13.75 -2.82 0.99
C PHE A 64 -13.05 -3.81 1.93
N CYS A 65 -13.07 -3.55 3.26
CA CYS A 65 -12.56 -4.47 4.27
C CYS A 65 -13.25 -5.84 4.16
N TRP A 66 -14.58 -5.87 4.10
CA TRP A 66 -15.32 -7.13 3.96
C TRP A 66 -15.10 -7.81 2.62
N GLY A 67 -14.92 -7.03 1.55
CA GLY A 67 -14.49 -7.54 0.25
C GLY A 67 -13.16 -8.29 0.33
N LEU A 68 -12.15 -7.71 0.99
CA LEU A 68 -10.85 -8.35 1.22
C LEU A 68 -10.93 -9.53 2.19
N ALA A 69 -11.74 -9.43 3.25
CA ALA A 69 -11.93 -10.51 4.23
C ALA A 69 -12.54 -11.77 3.60
N LYS A 70 -13.51 -11.61 2.69
CA LYS A 70 -14.18 -12.74 2.03
C LYS A 70 -13.31 -13.47 1.02
N ARG A 71 -12.22 -12.85 0.55
CA ARG A 71 -11.28 -13.45 -0.39
C ARG A 71 -10.13 -14.07 0.39
N ASN A 72 -9.81 -15.33 0.12
CA ASN A 72 -8.73 -16.05 0.83
C ASN A 72 -7.32 -15.74 0.30
N TYR A 73 -7.12 -14.58 -0.35
CA TYR A 73 -5.81 -14.14 -0.82
C TYR A 73 -5.05 -13.44 0.31
N SER A 74 -3.72 -13.55 0.28
CA SER A 74 -2.89 -12.65 1.08
C SER A 74 -2.95 -11.23 0.48
N PHE A 75 -2.83 -10.20 1.30
CA PHE A 75 -2.83 -8.83 0.81
C PHE A 75 -1.86 -7.92 1.57
N LEU A 76 -1.25 -7.00 0.85
CA LEU A 76 -0.52 -5.86 1.40
C LEU A 76 -1.30 -4.60 1.07
N TRP A 77 -1.87 -3.95 2.08
CA TRP A 77 -2.64 -2.72 1.89
C TRP A 77 -1.93 -1.53 2.51
N ILE A 78 -1.56 -0.58 1.65
CA ILE A 78 -1.06 0.72 2.04
C ILE A 78 -2.24 1.58 2.48
N ILE A 79 -2.38 1.76 3.80
CA ILE A 79 -3.44 2.53 4.43
C ILE A 79 -2.89 3.83 4.99
N ARG A 80 -3.47 4.94 4.52
CA ARG A 80 -3.13 6.29 4.97
C ARG A 80 -4.19 6.78 5.96
N PRO A 81 -3.81 7.53 7.02
CA PRO A 81 -4.77 8.02 8.01
C PRO A 81 -5.92 8.83 7.39
N ASP A 82 -5.61 9.58 6.34
CA ASP A 82 -6.51 10.49 5.60
C ASP A 82 -7.13 9.83 4.35
N LEU A 83 -7.31 8.50 4.36
CA LEU A 83 -8.00 7.77 3.29
C LEU A 83 -9.52 7.98 3.32
N VAL A 84 -10.08 8.29 4.49
CA VAL A 84 -11.52 8.44 4.70
C VAL A 84 -11.91 9.91 4.69
N ILE A 85 -13.00 10.23 3.99
CA ILE A 85 -13.50 11.61 3.91
C ILE A 85 -13.94 12.08 5.30
N GLY A 86 -13.29 13.14 5.79
CA GLY A 86 -13.68 13.84 7.02
C GLY A 86 -13.40 13.06 8.30
N ASP A 87 -12.67 11.94 8.24
CA ASP A 87 -12.36 11.08 9.40
C ASP A 87 -11.04 10.30 9.19
N SER A 88 -10.55 9.67 10.26
CA SER A 88 -9.43 8.73 10.18
C SER A 88 -9.87 7.39 9.60
N ALA A 89 -8.96 6.70 8.92
CA ALA A 89 -9.18 5.35 8.41
C ALA A 89 -9.23 4.30 9.54
N VAL A 90 -10.36 4.20 10.24
CA VAL A 90 -10.60 3.21 11.29
C VAL A 90 -11.15 1.92 10.68
N LEU A 91 -10.37 0.85 10.75
CA LEU A 91 -10.74 -0.45 10.23
C LEU A 91 -11.63 -1.23 11.24
N PRO A 92 -12.60 -2.04 10.77
CA PRO A 92 -13.39 -2.90 11.65
C PRO A 92 -12.49 -3.86 12.46
N PRO A 93 -12.65 -3.98 13.78
CA PRO A 93 -11.87 -4.91 14.59
C PRO A 93 -12.00 -6.37 14.14
N GLU A 94 -13.19 -6.75 13.66
CA GLU A 94 -13.48 -8.09 13.15
C GLU A 94 -12.70 -8.38 11.86
N PHE A 95 -12.51 -7.36 11.01
CA PHE A 95 -11.66 -7.46 9.81
C PHE A 95 -10.20 -7.72 10.19
N LEU A 96 -9.69 -6.98 11.18
CA LEU A 96 -8.31 -7.16 11.67
C LEU A 96 -8.09 -8.57 12.23
N ALA A 97 -9.05 -9.07 13.01
CA ALA A 97 -8.99 -10.42 13.57
C ALA A 97 -9.03 -11.49 12.45
N GLU A 98 -10.00 -11.39 11.55
CA GLU A 98 -10.23 -12.34 10.45
C GLU A 98 -9.04 -12.43 9.48
N THR A 99 -8.33 -11.33 9.26
CA THR A 99 -7.25 -11.25 8.26
C THR A 99 -5.85 -11.28 8.85
N SER A 100 -5.71 -11.38 10.18
CA SER A 100 -4.43 -11.28 10.90
C SER A 100 -3.32 -12.23 10.42
N ASN A 101 -3.67 -13.38 9.86
CA ASN A 101 -2.70 -14.36 9.35
C ASN A 101 -2.27 -14.14 7.89
N ARG A 102 -2.95 -13.26 7.14
CA ARG A 102 -2.78 -13.12 5.68
C ARG A 102 -2.76 -11.68 5.17
N GLY A 103 -3.11 -10.71 6.01
CA GLY A 103 -3.05 -9.28 5.70
C GLY A 103 -1.83 -8.61 6.32
N LEU A 104 -1.20 -7.72 5.58
CA LEU A 104 -0.29 -6.71 6.12
C LEU A 104 -0.86 -5.32 5.82
N LEU A 105 -1.01 -4.52 6.87
CA LEU A 105 -1.37 -3.11 6.79
C LEU A 105 -0.12 -2.29 7.02
N ALA A 106 0.19 -1.37 6.13
CA ALA A 106 1.35 -0.49 6.25
C ALA A 106 0.99 0.93 5.84
N SER A 107 1.67 1.94 6.41
CA SER A 107 1.52 3.32 5.95
C SER A 107 2.28 3.58 4.64
N TRP A 108 3.30 2.77 4.36
CA TRP A 108 4.16 2.92 3.18
C TRP A 108 4.91 1.61 2.88
N CYS A 109 5.14 1.36 1.58
CA CYS A 109 6.00 0.30 1.04
C CYS A 109 6.80 0.91 -0.12
N PRO A 110 8.06 0.51 -0.39
CA PRO A 110 8.79 0.97 -1.57
C PRO A 110 8.05 0.50 -2.83
N GLN A 111 7.13 1.32 -3.36
CA GLN A 111 6.06 0.86 -4.25
C GLN A 111 6.59 0.16 -5.50
N GLU A 112 7.67 0.66 -6.10
CA GLU A 112 8.29 0.02 -7.26
C GLU A 112 8.84 -1.38 -6.93
N GLN A 113 9.53 -1.52 -5.79
CA GLN A 113 10.06 -2.81 -5.35
C GLN A 113 8.93 -3.75 -4.93
N GLY A 114 7.91 -3.22 -4.24
CA GLY A 114 6.72 -3.97 -3.85
C GLY A 114 5.96 -4.51 -5.06
N LEU A 115 5.63 -3.66 -6.04
CA LEU A 115 4.90 -4.06 -7.25
C LEU A 115 5.69 -5.04 -8.13
N ASN A 116 7.02 -4.92 -8.17
CA ASN A 116 7.89 -5.84 -8.89
C ASN A 116 8.25 -7.11 -8.10
N HIS A 117 7.77 -7.26 -6.85
CA HIS A 117 8.09 -8.40 -6.02
C HIS A 117 7.40 -9.67 -6.55
N PRO A 118 8.09 -10.82 -6.67
CA PRO A 118 7.54 -12.03 -7.30
C PRO A 118 6.29 -12.60 -6.61
N SER A 119 6.06 -12.29 -5.33
CA SER A 119 4.85 -12.70 -4.62
C SER A 119 3.61 -11.87 -4.96
N ILE A 120 3.74 -10.69 -5.57
CA ILE A 120 2.60 -9.90 -6.03
C ILE A 120 1.97 -10.54 -7.26
N GLY A 121 0.70 -10.91 -7.16
CA GLY A 121 -0.13 -11.45 -8.25
C GLY A 121 -1.12 -10.45 -8.85
N GLY A 122 -1.32 -9.29 -8.21
CA GLY A 122 -2.24 -8.25 -8.67
C GLY A 122 -2.17 -6.96 -7.87
N PHE A 123 -2.73 -5.89 -8.44
CA PHE A 123 -2.86 -4.55 -7.87
C PHE A 123 -4.26 -4.00 -8.15
#